data_AF-D8TSM8-F1
#
_entry.id   AF-D8TSM8-F1
#
_cell.length_a   1.000
_cell.length_b   1.000
_cell.length_c   1.000
_cell.angle_alpha   90.00
_cell.angle_beta   90.00
_cell.angle_gamma   90.00
#
_symmetry.space_group_name_H-M   'P 1'
#
loop_
_entity.id
_entity.type
_entity.pdbx_description
1 polymer ?
#
loop_
_entity_poly.entity_id
_entity_poly.type
_entity_poly.pdbx_seq_one_letter_code
_entity_poly.pdbx_strand_id
1 'polypeptide(L)'
;MRGYQLQIEGSCGWCDDTALNGLRLRCEEGNMLSIQDGNWGGWSGVSECASGYLTAARLKLEGQQGGGDDTAANSIQFRCSNGQDLWAGEAPWGG
;
A
#
# COMPACT_ATOMS: atom_id res chain seq x y z
N MET A 1 -4.27 -7.50 -13.39
CA MET A 1 -4.50 -7.15 -11.96
C MET A 1 -5.42 -5.95 -11.90
N ARG A 2 -6.49 -6.00 -11.11
CA ARG A 2 -7.49 -4.93 -11.02
C ARG A 2 -7.39 -4.10 -9.74
N GLY A 3 -6.76 -4.64 -8.70
CA GLY A 3 -6.66 -3.96 -7.42
C GLY A 3 -5.57 -4.53 -6.54
N TYR A 4 -5.51 -4.07 -5.30
CA TYR A 4 -4.50 -4.48 -4.33
C TYR A 4 -4.96 -4.17 -2.89
N GLN A 5 -4.26 -4.78 -1.93
CA GLN A 5 -4.34 -4.48 -0.50
C GLN A 5 -2.93 -4.30 0.04
N LEU A 6 -2.80 -3.42 1.02
CA LEU A 6 -1.58 -3.24 1.77
C LEU A 6 -1.82 -3.71 3.21
N GLN A 7 -0.80 -4.32 3.81
CA GLN A 7 -0.76 -4.59 5.24
C GLN A 7 0.09 -3.53 5.89
N ILE A 8 -0.51 -2.75 6.76
CA ILE A 8 0.08 -1.52 7.29
C ILE A 8 -0.19 -1.45 8.79
N GLU A 9 0.79 -0.99 9.57
CA GLU A 9 0.60 -0.64 10.97
C GLU A 9 -0.03 0.75 11.09
N GLY A 10 -1.10 0.89 11.87
CA GLY A 10 -1.74 2.20 12.08
C GLY A 10 -0.86 3.13 12.90
N SER A 11 -1.07 4.45 12.78
CA SER A 11 -0.38 5.44 13.61
C SER A 11 -0.61 5.13 15.09
N CYS A 12 0.48 4.92 15.84
CA CYS A 12 0.41 4.68 17.28
C CYS A 12 0.84 5.90 18.11
N GLY A 13 0.91 7.08 17.49
CA GLY A 13 1.12 8.39 18.12
C GLY A 13 2.54 8.66 18.65
N TRP A 14 3.22 7.66 19.22
CA TRP A 14 4.59 7.79 19.76
C TRP A 14 5.58 6.75 19.22
N CYS A 15 5.18 5.92 18.25
CA CYS A 15 6.06 5.02 17.51
C CYS A 15 6.20 5.50 16.05
N ASP A 16 7.25 5.03 15.37
CA ASP A 16 7.46 5.27 13.95
C ASP A 16 6.20 4.92 13.16
N ASP A 17 5.73 5.89 12.39
CA ASP A 17 4.45 5.83 11.72
C ASP A 17 4.54 4.96 10.47
N THR A 18 3.79 3.86 10.47
CA THR A 18 3.23 3.28 9.24
C THR A 18 4.27 2.63 8.32
N ALA A 19 4.86 1.51 8.76
CA ALA A 19 5.63 0.64 7.87
C ALA A 19 4.69 -0.21 6.98
N LEU A 20 5.03 -0.34 5.68
CA LEU A 20 4.40 -1.31 4.79
C LEU A 20 4.95 -2.71 5.07
N ASN A 21 4.09 -3.56 5.62
CA ASN A 21 4.46 -4.92 6.02
C ASN A 21 4.05 -6.00 5.00
N GLY A 22 3.09 -5.70 4.12
CA GLY A 22 2.59 -6.68 3.16
C GLY A 22 1.86 -6.08 1.96
N LEU A 23 1.83 -6.86 0.87
CA LEU A 23 1.18 -6.52 -0.39
C LEU A 23 0.47 -7.75 -0.96
N ARG A 24 -0.82 -7.57 -1.27
CA ARG A 24 -1.62 -8.53 -2.03
C ARG A 24 -2.18 -7.87 -3.28
N LEU A 25 -2.13 -8.55 -4.42
CA LEU A 25 -2.70 -8.09 -5.69
C LEU A 25 -4.02 -8.81 -5.97
N ARG A 26 -5.00 -8.10 -6.51
CA ARG A 26 -6.26 -8.67 -6.97
C ARG A 26 -6.20 -8.96 -8.47
N CYS A 27 -6.38 -10.21 -8.83
CA CYS A 27 -6.47 -10.69 -10.20
C CYS A 27 -7.82 -10.30 -10.83
N GLU A 28 -7.94 -10.46 -12.15
CA GLU A 28 -9.17 -10.11 -12.88
C GLU A 28 -10.36 -10.99 -12.50
N GLU A 29 -10.10 -12.26 -12.20
CA GLU A 29 -11.09 -13.26 -11.76
C GLU A 29 -11.49 -13.08 -10.28
N GLY A 30 -10.93 -12.08 -9.60
CA GLY A 30 -11.26 -11.72 -8.22
C GLY A 30 -10.45 -12.43 -7.14
N ASN A 31 -9.62 -13.41 -7.49
CA ASN A 31 -8.67 -14.04 -6.58
C ASN A 31 -7.58 -13.05 -6.12
N MET A 32 -7.08 -13.26 -4.90
CA MET A 32 -5.97 -12.48 -4.34
C MET A 32 -4.67 -13.28 -4.46
N LEU A 33 -3.64 -12.65 -5.01
CA LEU A 33 -2.26 -13.13 -5.01
C LEU A 33 -1.50 -12.43 -3.88
N SER A 34 -0.98 -13.21 -2.92
CA SER A 34 -0.05 -12.68 -1.92
C SER A 34 1.34 -12.55 -2.51
N ILE A 35 1.89 -11.34 -2.44
CA ILE A 35 3.29 -11.06 -2.78
C ILE A 35 4.15 -11.15 -1.53
N GLN A 36 3.69 -10.52 -0.46
CA GLN A 36 4.30 -10.56 0.86
C GLN A 36 3.20 -10.44 1.90
N ASP A 37 3.21 -11.35 2.87
CA ASP A 37 2.38 -11.26 4.07
C ASP A 37 3.31 -10.96 5.24
N GLY A 38 3.10 -9.81 5.89
CA GLY A 38 3.83 -9.39 7.06
C GLY A 38 3.24 -9.93 8.35
N ASN A 39 4.06 -9.94 9.40
CA ASN A 39 3.64 -10.41 10.72
C ASN A 39 2.90 -9.35 11.54
N TRP A 40 2.93 -8.10 11.10
CA TRP A 40 2.44 -6.95 11.85
C TRP A 40 1.52 -6.06 10.99
N GLY A 41 0.68 -5.27 11.65
CA GLY A 41 -0.30 -4.40 11.00
C GLY A 41 -1.57 -5.12 10.50
N GLY A 42 -2.53 -4.32 10.03
CA GLY A 42 -3.80 -4.77 9.49
C GLY A 42 -3.84 -4.66 7.96
N TRP A 43 -4.55 -5.58 7.31
CA TRP A 43 -4.84 -5.47 5.88
C TRP A 43 -5.86 -4.37 5.62
N SER A 44 -5.56 -3.47 4.70
CA SER A 44 -6.50 -2.47 4.21
C SER A 44 -7.69 -3.13 3.50
N GLY A 45 -8.74 -2.34 3.25
CA GLY A 45 -9.72 -2.70 2.22
C GLY A 45 -9.05 -2.87 0.84
N VAL A 46 -9.68 -3.64 -0.05
CA VAL A 46 -9.24 -3.78 -1.44
C VAL A 46 -9.47 -2.46 -2.17
N SER A 47 -8.41 -1.87 -2.70
CA SER A 47 -8.49 -0.74 -3.63
C SER A 47 -8.47 -1.28 -5.06
N GLU A 48 -9.49 -0.97 -5.87
CA GLU A 48 -9.68 -1.56 -7.20
C GLU A 48 -10.02 -0.51 -8.26
N CYS A 49 -9.52 -0.71 -9.48
CA CYS A 49 -9.88 0.07 -10.65
C CYS A 49 -11.37 -0.11 -10.98
N ALA A 50 -12.09 1.00 -11.13
CA ALA A 50 -13.49 0.98 -11.58
C ALA A 50 -13.63 0.25 -12.93
N SER A 51 -12.64 0.42 -13.80
CA SER A 51 -12.49 -0.31 -15.06
C SER A 51 -11.01 -0.48 -15.43
N GLY A 52 -10.70 -1.53 -16.20
CA GLY A 52 -9.33 -1.85 -16.62
C GLY A 52 -8.48 -2.49 -15.52
N TYR A 53 -7.16 -2.37 -15.69
CA TYR A 53 -6.12 -2.97 -14.85
C TYR A 53 -5.07 -1.96 -14.39
N LEU A 54 -4.27 -2.31 -13.38
CA LEU A 54 -3.15 -1.52 -12.86
C LEU A 54 -2.02 -1.41 -13.89
N THR A 55 -1.50 -0.21 -14.12
CA THR A 55 -0.47 0.08 -15.15
C THR A 55 0.79 0.74 -14.62
N ALA A 56 0.73 1.40 -13.46
CA ALA A 56 1.91 2.01 -12.84
C ALA A 56 1.79 2.00 -11.31
N ALA A 57 2.93 2.13 -10.63
CA ALA A 57 3.01 2.25 -9.18
C ALA A 57 3.90 3.44 -8.78
N ARG A 58 3.57 4.08 -7.68
CA ARG A 58 4.39 5.10 -7.00
C ARG A 58 4.55 4.71 -5.54
N LEU A 59 5.80 4.62 -5.09
CA LEU A 59 6.13 4.32 -3.70
C LEU A 59 6.23 5.63 -2.91
N LYS A 60 5.65 5.64 -1.71
CA LYS A 60 5.92 6.66 -0.69
C LYS A 60 6.93 6.07 0.26
N LEU A 61 8.13 6.63 0.29
CA LEU A 61 9.20 6.24 1.22
C LEU A 61 9.18 7.17 2.43
N GLU A 62 9.65 6.66 3.57
CA GLU A 62 9.95 7.51 4.71
C GLU A 62 11.17 8.40 4.43
N GLY A 63 11.17 9.61 4.99
CA GLY A 63 12.35 10.47 4.97
C GLY A 63 13.39 9.97 5.97
N GLN A 64 14.66 10.32 5.77
CA GLN A 64 15.77 9.89 6.63
C GLN A 64 15.58 10.44 8.07
N GLN A 65 15.35 9.56 9.05
CA GLN A 65 15.09 9.92 10.46
C GLN A 65 16.35 9.85 11.35
N GLY A 66 17.47 9.31 10.85
CA GLY A 66 18.75 9.31 11.57
C GLY A 66 19.20 7.90 11.97
N GLY A 67 19.51 7.66 13.24
CA GLY A 67 20.12 6.39 13.69
C GLY A 67 19.13 5.22 13.81
N GLY A 68 18.68 4.65 12.69
CA GLY A 68 17.76 3.51 12.60
C GLY A 68 17.42 3.20 11.13
N ASP A 69 16.72 2.09 10.82
CA ASP A 69 16.50 1.62 9.43
C ASP A 69 15.88 2.70 8.50
N ASP A 70 16.74 3.36 7.74
CA ASP A 70 16.48 4.60 6.99
C ASP A 70 15.77 4.40 5.62
N THR A 71 15.11 3.27 5.35
CA THR A 71 14.54 3.00 4.02
C THR A 71 13.36 2.03 4.02
N ALA A 72 12.30 2.33 4.77
CA ALA A 72 11.02 1.63 4.65
C ALA A 72 10.08 2.35 3.66
N ALA A 73 9.28 1.57 2.92
CA ALA A 73 8.15 2.12 2.16
C ALA A 73 6.95 2.26 3.11
N ASN A 74 6.31 3.43 3.12
CA ASN A 74 5.15 3.70 3.97
C ASN A 74 3.84 3.40 3.23
N SER A 75 3.84 3.54 1.89
CA SER A 75 2.67 3.26 1.07
C SER A 75 3.00 3.03 -0.40
N ILE A 76 2.07 2.43 -1.13
CA ILE A 76 2.11 2.27 -2.58
C ILE A 76 0.82 2.84 -3.15
N GLN A 77 0.93 3.74 -4.12
CA GLN A 77 -0.18 4.14 -4.97
C GLN A 77 -0.08 3.42 -6.31
N PHE A 78 -1.20 2.90 -6.82
CA PHE A 78 -1.26 2.38 -8.18
C PHE A 78 -2.09 3.29 -9.07
N ARG A 79 -1.73 3.35 -10.36
CA ARG A 79 -2.54 3.96 -11.42
C ARG A 79 -3.18 2.87 -12.28
N CYS A 80 -4.44 3.07 -12.61
CA CYS A 80 -5.20 2.25 -13.53
C CYS A 80 -4.98 2.69 -14.99
N SER A 81 -5.19 1.76 -15.92
CA SER A 81 -5.22 1.99 -17.37
C SER A 81 -6.23 3.04 -17.82
N ASN A 82 -7.31 3.25 -17.06
CA ASN A 82 -8.29 4.31 -17.31
C ASN A 82 -7.87 5.69 -16.76
N GLY A 83 -6.66 5.81 -16.18
CA GLY A 83 -6.11 7.04 -15.61
C GLY A 83 -6.43 7.27 -14.12
N GLN A 84 -7.29 6.46 -13.50
CA GLN A 84 -7.63 6.53 -12.08
C GLN A 84 -6.41 6.24 -11.19
N ASP A 85 -6.20 7.04 -10.16
CA ASP A 85 -5.24 6.75 -9.09
C ASP A 85 -5.94 6.02 -7.93
N LEU A 86 -5.28 5.01 -7.38
CA LEU A 86 -5.76 4.19 -6.28
C LEU A 86 -4.82 4.28 -5.08
N TRP A 87 -5.38 4.55 -3.91
CA TRP A 87 -4.74 4.40 -2.62
C TRP A 87 -5.40 3.26 -1.85
N ALA A 88 -4.61 2.43 -1.18
CA ALA A 88 -5.10 1.42 -0.26
C ALA A 88 -4.63 1.77 1.15
N GLY A 89 -5.54 1.73 2.13
CA GLY A 89 -5.27 2.21 3.48
C GLY A 89 -5.46 3.72 3.60
N GLU A 90 -4.60 4.38 4.39
CA GLU A 90 -4.70 5.82 4.63
C GLU A 90 -4.34 6.66 3.39
N ALA A 91 -5.06 7.77 3.25
CA ALA A 91 -4.94 8.73 2.16
C ALA A 91 -3.51 9.33 2.09
N PRO A 92 -3.09 9.88 0.92
CA PRO A 92 -1.69 10.27 0.65
C PRO A 92 -1.03 11.22 1.67
N TRP A 93 -1.81 11.94 2.48
CA TRP A 93 -1.35 12.90 3.47
C TRP A 93 -2.29 12.91 4.67
N GLY A 94 -1.79 12.45 5.80
CA GLY A 94 -2.42 12.54 7.11
C GLY A 94 -1.36 12.14 8.14
N GLY A 95 -1.08 13.05 9.06
CA GLY A 95 -0.49 12.74 10.36
C GLY A 95 -1.56 12.89 11.42
#